data_AF-A0A1R2CXR5-F1
#
_entry.id   AF-A0A1R2CXR5-F1
#
_cell.length_a   1.000
_cell.length_b   1.000
_cell.length_c   1.000
_cell.angle_alpha   90.00
_cell.angle_beta   90.00
_cell.angle_gamma   90.00
#
_symmetry.space_group_name_H-M   'P 1'
#
loop_
_entity.id
_entity.type
_entity.pdbx_description
1 polymer ?
#
loop_
_entity_poly.entity_id
_entity_poly.type
_entity_poly.pdbx_seq_one_letter_code
_entity_poly.pdbx_strand_id
1 'polypeptide(L)'
;MVKFNSFWVDEPRTNRTVCYNCHRNILKTDIRVKIRVMYHFEYYHLLCYKPKYKQFIGIKKLTIVLDDFSKKILSDWIENWNSPYKNPKDLDIRPYKLKTLKTTFKCENLAIWVEILKFLDPIDVAKNISRVSRALYRASSEKSLWIYFNIKYFSNDSQAKNYKEMFISYYFEACMKCRKISEKKISRCLATQRRFCSNCLGIITFYHKTDIKSIYGVNPNKLGVPFIPEEYGQKLAYKHMVKRAVYNYRSKRKEKVIKRLKNVLREEVWVLKALDMINIENKDIKNSLDAFKNHKLDCENSKVWLSKVADYINRSNKKITLTSICQELLLLFKID
;
A
#
# COMPACT_ATOMS: atom_id res chain seq x y z
N MET A 1 -13.65 1.72 11.26
CA MET A 1 -14.49 2.82 11.79
C MET A 1 -13.86 4.14 11.40
N VAL A 2 -14.57 4.99 10.67
CA VAL A 2 -14.13 6.38 10.45
C VAL A 2 -14.32 7.12 11.77
N LYS A 3 -13.23 7.57 12.39
CA LYS A 3 -13.32 8.42 13.59
C LYS A 3 -13.81 9.80 13.14
N PHE A 4 -15.02 10.17 13.56
CA PHE A 4 -15.58 11.49 13.28
C PHE A 4 -14.98 12.54 14.23
N ASN A 5 -14.95 13.80 13.80
CA ASN A 5 -14.63 14.91 14.68
C ASN A 5 -15.78 15.05 15.69
N SER A 6 -15.55 14.69 16.95
CA SER A 6 -16.48 14.93 18.06
C SER A 6 -15.76 15.79 19.10
N PHE A 7 -16.31 16.95 19.41
CA PHE A 7 -15.75 17.90 20.37
C PHE A 7 -16.86 18.70 21.05
N TRP A 8 -16.52 19.32 22.16
CA TRP A 8 -17.43 20.18 22.92
C TRP A 8 -17.16 21.63 22.54
N VAL A 9 -18.23 22.44 22.46
CA VAL A 9 -18.13 23.88 22.27
C VAL A 9 -18.88 24.56 23.41
N ASP A 10 -18.16 25.36 24.19
CA ASP A 10 -18.68 26.06 25.36
C ASP A 10 -18.04 27.43 25.57
N GLU A 11 -18.61 28.23 26.45
CA GLU A 11 -17.97 29.41 27.02
C GLU A 11 -17.19 29.02 28.29
N PRO A 12 -15.94 29.47 28.46
CA PRO A 12 -15.16 29.08 29.61
C PRO A 12 -15.67 29.76 30.88
N ARG A 13 -15.80 28.99 31.96
CA ARG A 13 -16.21 29.53 33.27
C ARG A 13 -15.16 30.41 33.95
N THR A 14 -13.91 30.35 33.50
CA THR A 14 -12.76 31.10 34.07
C THR A 14 -11.78 31.50 32.98
N ASN A 15 -11.02 32.58 33.22
CA ASN A 15 -9.96 33.06 32.31
C ASN A 15 -8.62 32.32 32.47
N ARG A 16 -8.62 31.16 33.15
CA ARG A 16 -7.40 30.36 33.41
C ARG A 16 -7.08 29.38 32.28
N THR A 17 -7.98 29.23 31.32
CA THR A 17 -7.79 28.28 30.22
C THR A 17 -6.88 28.89 29.18
N VAL A 18 -5.82 28.18 28.78
CA VAL A 18 -4.91 28.62 27.71
C VAL A 18 -5.23 27.86 26.43
N CYS A 19 -5.27 28.57 25.30
CA CYS A 19 -5.43 27.94 24.00
C CYS A 19 -4.18 27.16 23.62
N TYR A 20 -4.36 25.90 23.22
CA TYR A 20 -3.29 24.99 22.83
C TYR A 20 -2.56 25.43 21.55
N ASN A 21 -3.22 26.17 20.65
CA ASN A 21 -2.65 26.60 19.38
C ASN A 21 -1.94 27.96 19.43
N CYS A 22 -2.56 28.98 20.03
CA CYS A 22 -1.99 30.33 20.07
C CYS A 22 -1.33 30.69 21.41
N HIS A 23 -1.42 29.81 22.41
CA HIS A 23 -0.88 29.99 23.76
C HIS A 23 -1.38 31.23 24.51
N ARG A 24 -2.47 31.85 24.05
CA ARG A 24 -3.15 32.97 24.74
C ARG A 24 -4.27 32.45 25.65
N ASN A 25 -4.60 33.22 26.68
CA ASN A 25 -5.75 32.92 27.53
C ASN A 25 -7.05 32.99 26.72
N ILE A 26 -7.95 32.05 27.00
CA ILE A 26 -9.32 32.03 26.51
C ILE A 26 -10.19 32.73 27.55
N LEU A 27 -10.75 33.88 27.18
CA LEU A 27 -11.56 34.71 28.05
C LEU A 27 -12.96 34.13 28.21
N LYS A 28 -13.66 34.46 29.30
CA LYS A 28 -15.07 34.10 29.55
C LYS A 28 -16.01 34.45 28.39
N THR A 29 -15.68 35.50 27.64
CA THR A 29 -16.43 35.98 26.47
C THR A 29 -16.10 35.24 25.19
N ASP A 30 -15.06 34.39 25.18
CA ASP A 30 -14.63 33.67 23.99
C ASP A 30 -15.35 32.33 23.88
N ILE A 31 -15.67 31.93 22.65
CA ILE A 31 -16.13 30.57 22.36
C ILE A 31 -14.92 29.63 22.35
N ARG A 32 -15.00 28.57 23.15
CA ARG A 32 -13.95 27.57 23.32
C ARG A 32 -14.36 26.24 22.69
N VAL A 33 -13.39 25.60 22.02
CA VAL A 33 -13.47 24.20 21.61
C VAL A 33 -12.67 23.35 22.59
N LYS A 34 -13.33 22.35 23.19
CA LYS A 34 -12.75 21.38 24.11
C LYS A 34 -12.69 20.01 23.45
N ILE A 35 -11.53 19.36 23.49
CA ILE A 35 -11.27 18.07 22.84
C ILE A 35 -10.63 17.12 23.82
N ARG A 36 -11.12 15.88 23.87
CA ARG A 36 -10.50 14.83 24.67
C ARG A 36 -9.37 14.17 23.87
N VAL A 37 -8.14 14.29 24.34
CA VAL A 37 -6.96 13.64 23.77
C VAL A 37 -6.41 12.66 24.80
N MET A 38 -6.64 11.36 24.53
CA MET A 38 -6.34 10.26 25.46
C MET A 38 -6.94 10.50 26.87
N TYR A 39 -6.10 10.97 27.80
CA TYR A 39 -6.41 11.14 29.23
C TYR A 39 -6.54 12.61 29.66
N HIS A 40 -6.38 13.59 28.77
CA HIS A 40 -6.50 15.01 29.10
C HIS A 40 -7.39 15.76 28.09
N PHE A 41 -7.68 17.02 28.41
CA PHE A 41 -8.43 17.92 27.53
C PHE A 41 -7.52 18.99 26.95
N GLU A 42 -7.60 19.16 25.64
CA GLU A 42 -7.04 20.30 24.94
C GLU A 42 -8.14 21.35 24.71
N TYR A 43 -7.77 22.62 24.81
CA TYR A 43 -8.68 23.75 24.69
C TYR A 43 -8.20 24.69 23.60
N TYR A 44 -9.11 25.20 22.78
CA TYR A 44 -8.81 26.08 21.67
C TYR A 44 -9.80 27.24 21.64
N HIS A 45 -9.38 28.44 21.24
CA HIS A 45 -10.35 29.42 20.72
C HIS A 45 -11.03 28.82 19.47
N LEU A 46 -12.30 29.15 19.22
CA LEU A 46 -13.03 28.68 18.05
C LEU A 46 -12.25 28.88 16.74
N LEU A 47 -11.70 30.08 16.54
CA LEU A 47 -10.91 30.42 15.34
C LEU A 47 -9.55 29.73 15.28
N CYS A 48 -9.00 29.35 16.43
CA CYS A 48 -7.72 28.64 16.51
C CYS A 48 -7.86 27.14 16.25
N TYR A 49 -9.07 26.60 16.38
CA TYR A 49 -9.29 25.17 16.22
C TYR A 49 -9.28 24.77 14.74
N LYS A 50 -8.41 23.82 14.40
CA LYS A 50 -8.41 23.15 13.09
C LYS A 50 -8.68 21.66 13.29
N PRO A 51 -9.84 21.15 12.86
CA PRO A 51 -10.16 19.73 12.91
C PRO A 51 -9.07 18.86 12.26
N LYS A 52 -8.67 17.79 12.95
CA LYS A 52 -7.61 16.87 12.49
C LYS A 52 -7.91 16.25 11.13
N TYR A 53 -9.18 15.98 10.86
CA TYR A 53 -9.65 15.44 9.59
C TYR A 53 -10.36 16.51 8.78
N LYS A 54 -9.89 16.72 7.54
CA LYS A 54 -10.49 17.60 6.51
C LYS A 54 -11.79 16.99 5.99
N GLN A 55 -12.87 17.10 6.75
CA GLN A 55 -14.17 16.53 6.44
C GLN A 55 -15.30 17.43 6.94
N PHE A 56 -16.50 17.22 6.38
CA PHE A 56 -17.72 17.88 6.81
C PHE A 56 -18.02 17.62 8.30
N ILE A 57 -18.38 18.67 9.03
CA ILE A 57 -18.76 18.63 10.44
C ILE A 57 -20.28 18.79 10.55
N GLY A 58 -20.94 17.76 11.08
CA GLY A 58 -22.37 17.83 11.38
C GLY A 58 -22.61 18.34 12.80
N ILE A 59 -23.49 19.33 12.96
CA ILE A 59 -23.86 19.93 14.26
C ILE A 59 -24.31 18.87 15.27
N LYS A 60 -25.05 17.84 14.84
CA LYS A 60 -25.50 16.73 15.71
C LYS A 60 -24.37 15.92 16.38
N LYS A 61 -23.13 16.08 15.94
CA LYS A 61 -21.95 15.38 16.47
C LYS A 61 -21.15 16.23 17.46
N LEU A 62 -21.60 17.45 17.69
CA LEU A 62 -21.00 18.39 18.63
C LEU A 62 -21.84 18.43 19.90
N THR A 63 -21.18 18.58 21.04
CA THR A 63 -21.86 18.92 22.28
C THR A 63 -21.75 20.43 22.47
N ILE A 64 -22.85 21.14 22.36
CA ILE A 64 -22.89 22.61 22.35
C ILE A 64 -23.53 23.11 23.64
N VAL A 65 -22.80 23.93 24.40
CA VAL A 65 -23.27 24.60 25.61
C VAL A 65 -22.96 26.10 25.46
N LEU A 66 -23.76 26.76 24.63
CA LEU A 66 -23.64 28.18 24.28
C LEU A 66 -25.02 28.84 24.39
N ASP A 67 -25.04 30.16 24.59
CA ASP A 67 -26.25 30.97 24.42
C ASP A 67 -26.63 31.11 22.93
N ASP A 68 -27.76 31.76 22.64
CA ASP A 68 -28.25 31.87 21.26
C ASP A 68 -27.40 32.80 20.39
N PHE A 69 -26.74 33.79 20.99
CA PHE A 69 -25.84 34.69 20.28
C PHE A 69 -24.56 33.97 19.84
N SER A 70 -23.87 33.29 20.76
CA SER A 70 -22.66 32.51 20.50
C SER A 70 -22.93 31.31 19.57
N LYS A 71 -24.14 30.74 19.58
CA LYS A 71 -24.56 29.72 18.58
C LYS A 71 -24.53 30.25 17.15
N LYS A 72 -24.81 31.53 16.92
CA LYS A 72 -24.74 32.14 15.59
C LYS A 72 -23.29 32.19 15.09
N ILE A 73 -22.38 32.63 15.95
CA ILE A 73 -20.93 32.66 15.65
C ILE A 73 -20.41 31.25 15.35
N LEU A 74 -20.83 30.25 16.11
CA LEU A 74 -20.48 28.85 15.84
C LEU A 74 -21.05 28.37 14.50
N SER A 75 -22.27 28.74 14.16
CA SER A 75 -22.92 28.36 12.89
C SER A 75 -22.14 28.92 11.70
N ASP A 76 -21.76 30.20 11.74
CA ASP A 76 -20.97 30.85 10.70
C ASP A 76 -19.59 30.18 10.54
N TRP A 77 -18.95 29.80 11.64
CA TRP A 77 -17.70 29.06 11.61
C TRP A 77 -17.85 27.67 10.97
N ILE A 78 -18.93 26.94 11.31
CA ILE A 78 -19.23 25.61 10.75
C ILE A 78 -19.51 25.72 9.25
N GLU A 79 -20.28 26.72 8.81
CA GLU A 79 -20.59 26.96 7.41
C GLU A 79 -19.32 27.26 6.60
N ASN A 80 -18.48 28.17 7.10
CA ASN A 80 -17.20 28.48 6.49
C ASN A 80 -16.30 27.24 6.39
N TRP A 81 -16.19 26.46 7.47
CA TRP A 81 -15.44 25.20 7.46
C TRP A 81 -16.02 24.18 6.47
N ASN A 82 -17.35 24.07 6.37
CA ASN A 82 -18.03 23.10 5.52
C ASN A 82 -18.12 23.52 4.06
N SER A 83 -17.86 24.79 3.71
CA SER A 83 -17.92 25.30 2.33
C SER A 83 -17.14 24.48 1.28
N PRO A 84 -15.95 23.90 1.55
CA PRO A 84 -15.25 23.06 0.57
C PRO A 84 -15.65 21.57 0.65
N TYR A 85 -16.49 21.17 1.60
CA TYR A 85 -16.84 19.78 1.86
C TYR A 85 -18.29 19.50 1.49
N LYS A 86 -18.53 18.50 0.65
CA LYS A 86 -19.90 18.05 0.35
C LYS A 86 -20.59 17.56 1.63
N ASN A 87 -21.80 18.05 1.89
CA ASN A 87 -22.64 17.52 2.95
C ASN A 87 -22.82 16.01 2.74
N PRO A 88 -22.66 15.15 3.77
CA PRO A 88 -22.85 13.72 3.63
C PRO A 88 -24.23 13.31 3.09
N LYS A 89 -25.25 14.18 3.18
CA LYS A 89 -26.56 13.99 2.56
C LYS A 89 -26.60 14.30 1.06
N ASP A 90 -25.73 15.20 0.60
CA ASP A 90 -25.61 15.64 -0.82
C ASP A 90 -24.54 14.85 -1.58
N LEU A 91 -23.70 14.11 -0.83
CA LEU A 91 -23.14 12.89 -1.37
C LEU A 91 -24.34 12.01 -1.68
N ASP A 92 -24.66 11.89 -2.96
CA ASP A 92 -25.43 10.79 -3.53
C ASP A 92 -24.65 9.52 -3.15
N ILE A 93 -24.78 9.11 -1.88
CA ILE A 93 -24.63 7.73 -1.46
C ILE A 93 -25.83 7.08 -2.11
N ARG A 94 -25.79 6.97 -3.45
CA ARG A 94 -26.32 5.79 -4.09
C ARG A 94 -25.77 4.71 -3.20
N PRO A 95 -26.62 3.94 -2.47
CA PRO A 95 -26.12 2.69 -1.94
C PRO A 95 -25.41 2.11 -3.14
N TYR A 96 -24.11 1.84 -3.04
CA TYR A 96 -23.40 1.17 -4.11
C TYR A 96 -24.36 0.04 -4.44
N LYS A 97 -25.09 0.17 -5.57
CA LYS A 97 -25.93 -0.89 -6.06
C LYS A 97 -24.83 -1.78 -6.56
N LEU A 98 -24.26 -2.54 -5.62
CA LEU A 98 -23.49 -3.72 -5.89
C LEU A 98 -24.37 -4.36 -6.94
N LYS A 99 -23.85 -4.40 -8.18
CA LYS A 99 -24.38 -5.30 -9.18
C LYS A 99 -24.10 -6.68 -8.59
N THR A 100 -24.88 -7.07 -7.58
CA THR A 100 -25.14 -8.45 -7.27
C THR A 100 -25.65 -8.95 -8.60
N LEU A 101 -24.85 -9.80 -9.26
CA LEU A 101 -25.34 -10.55 -10.38
C LEU A 101 -26.69 -11.11 -9.93
N LYS A 102 -27.77 -10.80 -10.66
CA LYS A 102 -29.03 -11.51 -10.47
C LYS A 102 -28.70 -12.96 -10.80
N THR A 103 -28.30 -13.72 -9.80
CA THR A 103 -28.02 -15.14 -9.95
C THR A 103 -29.36 -15.76 -10.32
N THR A 104 -29.47 -16.19 -11.58
CA THR A 104 -30.59 -17.00 -12.07
C THR A 104 -30.72 -18.31 -11.29
N PHE A 105 -29.64 -18.75 -10.64
CA PHE A 105 -29.63 -19.87 -9.71
C PHE A 105 -30.10 -19.47 -8.31
N LYS A 106 -31.36 -19.78 -8.00
CA LYS A 106 -31.82 -20.00 -6.63
C LYS A 106 -31.35 -21.39 -6.20
N CYS A 107 -30.07 -21.55 -5.86
CA CYS A 107 -29.67 -22.76 -5.15
C CYS A 107 -30.20 -22.61 -3.71
N GLU A 108 -31.32 -23.29 -3.43
CA GLU A 108 -32.05 -23.24 -2.17
C GLU A 108 -31.29 -23.95 -1.03
N ASN A 109 -30.36 -24.84 -1.39
CA ASN A 109 -29.61 -25.62 -0.41
C ASN A 109 -28.35 -24.88 0.06
N LEU A 110 -28.48 -24.23 1.21
CA LEU A 110 -27.42 -23.53 1.92
C LEU A 110 -26.18 -24.41 2.20
N ALA A 111 -26.36 -25.71 2.42
CA ALA A 111 -25.26 -26.62 2.74
C ALA A 111 -24.28 -26.77 1.56
N ILE A 112 -24.79 -26.82 0.32
CA ILE A 112 -23.95 -26.91 -0.88
C ILE A 112 -23.08 -25.66 -1.00
N TRP A 113 -23.65 -24.46 -0.77
CA TRP A 113 -22.85 -23.24 -0.76
C TRP A 113 -21.78 -23.26 0.30
N VAL A 114 -22.10 -23.73 1.51
CA VAL A 114 -21.09 -23.88 2.58
C VAL A 114 -19.95 -24.79 2.14
N GLU A 115 -20.24 -25.95 1.54
CA GLU A 115 -19.20 -26.86 1.01
C GLU A 115 -18.35 -26.20 -0.08
N ILE A 116 -18.96 -25.49 -1.03
CA ILE A 116 -18.24 -24.74 -2.07
C ILE A 116 -17.30 -23.71 -1.44
N LEU A 117 -17.76 -22.98 -0.43
CA LEU A 117 -16.97 -21.95 0.22
C LEU A 117 -15.73 -22.50 0.96
N LYS A 118 -15.72 -23.76 1.37
CA LYS A 118 -14.55 -24.40 2.03
C LYS A 118 -13.32 -24.51 1.11
N PHE A 119 -13.53 -24.46 -0.21
CA PHE A 119 -12.46 -24.50 -1.21
C PHE A 119 -11.85 -23.13 -1.51
N LEU A 120 -12.45 -22.04 -1.03
CA LEU A 120 -11.97 -20.67 -1.26
C LEU A 120 -11.02 -20.19 -0.15
N ASP A 121 -10.24 -19.15 -0.44
CA ASP A 121 -9.44 -18.50 0.59
C ASP A 121 -10.37 -17.86 1.64
N PRO A 122 -10.17 -18.15 2.95
CA PRO A 122 -11.03 -17.64 4.01
C PRO A 122 -11.14 -16.11 4.06
N ILE A 123 -10.12 -15.38 3.62
CA ILE A 123 -10.12 -13.91 3.56
C ILE A 123 -11.03 -13.41 2.44
N ASP A 124 -11.04 -14.08 1.30
CA ASP A 124 -11.98 -13.76 0.22
C ASP A 124 -13.41 -14.08 0.63
N VAL A 125 -13.63 -15.18 1.33
CA VAL A 125 -14.92 -15.51 1.93
C VAL A 125 -15.37 -14.43 2.92
N ALA A 126 -14.46 -13.99 3.81
CA ALA A 126 -14.75 -12.97 4.81
C ALA A 126 -15.10 -11.60 4.22
N LYS A 127 -14.37 -11.16 3.18
CA LYS A 127 -14.42 -9.78 2.68
C LYS A 127 -15.27 -9.59 1.42
N ASN A 128 -15.20 -10.53 0.49
CA ASN A 128 -15.62 -10.33 -0.90
C ASN A 128 -16.89 -11.13 -1.23
N ILE A 129 -16.92 -12.41 -0.87
CA ILE A 129 -18.01 -13.34 -1.22
C ILE A 129 -19.36 -12.91 -0.66
N SER A 130 -19.39 -12.40 0.57
CA SER A 130 -20.62 -11.93 1.23
C SER A 130 -21.32 -10.78 0.49
N ARG A 131 -20.64 -10.14 -0.47
CA ARG A 131 -21.16 -9.02 -1.27
C ARG A 131 -21.68 -9.45 -2.64
N VAL A 132 -21.48 -10.71 -3.04
CA VAL A 132 -21.81 -11.21 -4.39
C VAL A 132 -23.29 -11.51 -4.53
N SER A 133 -23.89 -12.22 -3.57
CA SER A 133 -25.31 -12.55 -3.55
C SER A 133 -25.81 -12.77 -2.12
N ARG A 134 -27.15 -12.72 -1.94
CA ARG A 134 -27.78 -13.00 -0.64
C ARG A 134 -27.55 -14.45 -0.17
N ALA A 135 -27.51 -15.40 -1.09
CA ALA A 135 -27.23 -16.81 -0.77
C ALA A 135 -25.80 -16.99 -0.26
N LEU A 136 -24.83 -16.39 -0.94
CA LEU A 136 -23.42 -16.41 -0.52
C LEU A 136 -23.19 -15.63 0.78
N TYR A 137 -23.93 -14.54 1.00
CA TYR A 137 -23.94 -13.86 2.30
C TYR A 137 -24.36 -14.79 3.44
N ARG A 138 -25.48 -15.51 3.28
CA ARG A 138 -25.95 -16.49 4.27
C ARG A 138 -24.93 -17.61 4.47
N ALA A 139 -24.49 -18.25 3.40
CA ALA A 139 -23.50 -19.33 3.47
C ALA A 139 -22.18 -18.89 4.13
N SER A 140 -21.68 -17.69 3.80
CA SER A 140 -20.47 -17.13 4.42
C SER A 140 -20.63 -16.72 5.89
N SER A 141 -21.86 -16.75 6.41
CA SER A 141 -22.20 -16.46 7.80
C SER A 141 -22.46 -17.73 8.62
N GLU A 142 -22.51 -18.89 7.96
CA GLU A 142 -22.77 -20.18 8.62
C GLU A 142 -21.65 -20.57 9.58
N LYS A 143 -22.04 -21.01 10.78
CA LYS A 143 -21.12 -21.39 11.86
C LYS A 143 -20.21 -22.55 11.45
N SER A 144 -20.77 -23.55 10.77
CA SER A 144 -20.06 -24.76 10.32
C SER A 144 -18.90 -24.46 9.38
N LEU A 145 -19.04 -23.44 8.52
CA LEU A 145 -17.96 -22.97 7.64
C LEU A 145 -16.77 -22.44 8.44
N TRP A 146 -17.03 -21.59 9.44
CA TRP A 146 -15.97 -21.00 10.24
C TRP A 146 -15.36 -22.00 11.22
N ILE A 147 -16.12 -22.96 11.74
CA ILE A 147 -15.58 -24.11 12.48
C ILE A 147 -14.57 -24.85 11.60
N TYR A 148 -14.96 -25.21 10.37
CA TYR A 148 -14.07 -25.88 9.43
C TYR A 148 -12.78 -25.11 9.18
N PHE A 149 -12.86 -23.78 8.96
CA PHE A 149 -11.67 -22.98 8.76
C PHE A 149 -10.76 -22.90 10.00
N ASN A 150 -11.31 -22.81 11.22
CA ASN A 150 -10.52 -22.83 12.44
C ASN A 150 -9.76 -24.15 12.62
N ILE A 151 -10.42 -25.28 12.37
CA ILE A 151 -9.79 -26.61 12.45
C ILE A 151 -8.73 -26.76 11.36
N LYS A 152 -9.05 -26.45 10.10
CA LYS A 152 -8.12 -26.60 8.96
C LYS A 152 -6.88 -25.72 9.06
N TYR A 153 -7.02 -24.47 9.53
CA TYR A 153 -5.91 -23.52 9.54
C TYR A 153 -5.14 -23.50 10.86
N PHE A 154 -5.81 -23.71 11.99
CA PHE A 154 -5.22 -23.52 13.31
C PHE A 154 -5.28 -24.78 14.19
N SER A 155 -5.84 -25.88 13.69
CA SER A 155 -6.10 -27.10 14.48
C SER A 155 -6.85 -26.77 15.78
N ASN A 156 -7.75 -25.78 15.72
CA ASN A 156 -8.50 -25.29 16.87
C ASN A 156 -9.98 -25.68 16.74
N ASP A 157 -10.44 -26.51 17.66
CA ASP A 157 -11.82 -26.99 17.80
C ASP A 157 -12.57 -26.34 18.98
N SER A 158 -11.93 -25.38 19.66
CA SER A 158 -12.48 -24.71 20.83
C SER A 158 -13.87 -24.14 20.59
N GLN A 159 -14.74 -24.25 21.59
CA GLN A 159 -16.05 -23.63 21.53
C GLN A 159 -15.94 -22.10 21.60
N ALA A 160 -16.61 -21.42 20.67
CA ALA A 160 -16.64 -19.96 20.60
C ALA A 160 -18.06 -19.45 20.35
N LYS A 161 -18.39 -18.30 20.95
CA LYS A 161 -19.65 -17.58 20.67
C LYS A 161 -19.73 -17.11 19.21
N ASN A 162 -18.59 -16.77 18.61
CA ASN A 162 -18.48 -16.32 17.22
C ASN A 162 -17.22 -16.89 16.55
N TYR A 163 -17.39 -18.00 15.82
CA TYR A 163 -16.28 -18.69 15.14
C TYR A 163 -15.64 -17.87 14.02
N LYS A 164 -16.40 -16.96 13.39
CA LYS A 164 -15.88 -16.06 12.36
C LYS A 164 -14.92 -15.05 12.94
N GLU A 165 -15.30 -14.43 14.05
CA GLU A 165 -14.46 -13.46 14.75
C GLU A 165 -13.22 -14.12 15.34
N MET A 166 -13.37 -15.32 15.93
CA MET A 166 -12.25 -16.14 16.39
C MET A 166 -11.27 -16.42 15.25
N PHE A 167 -11.77 -16.89 14.10
CA PHE A 167 -10.94 -17.17 12.93
C PHE A 167 -10.18 -15.92 12.47
N ILE A 168 -10.87 -14.79 12.35
CA ILE A 168 -10.26 -13.52 11.91
C ILE A 168 -9.18 -13.09 12.89
N SER A 169 -9.43 -13.17 14.20
CA SER A 169 -8.43 -12.86 15.23
C SER A 169 -7.21 -13.75 15.06
N TYR A 170 -7.41 -15.07 15.04
CA TYR A 170 -6.33 -16.05 14.89
C TYR A 170 -5.55 -15.83 13.59
N TYR A 171 -6.20 -15.48 12.50
CA TYR A 171 -5.54 -15.19 11.23
C TYR A 171 -4.54 -14.03 11.32
N PHE A 172 -4.85 -12.98 12.08
CA PHE A 172 -3.95 -11.84 12.28
C PHE A 172 -2.93 -12.07 13.39
N GLU A 173 -3.24 -12.90 14.39
CA GLU A 173 -2.38 -13.13 15.56
C GLU A 173 -1.43 -14.31 15.42
N ALA A 174 -1.84 -15.34 14.69
CA ALA A 174 -1.01 -16.50 14.44
C ALA A 174 0.17 -16.15 13.53
N CYS A 175 1.28 -16.84 13.76
CA CYS A 175 2.43 -16.78 12.87
C CYS A 175 2.03 -17.15 11.44
N MET A 176 2.38 -16.31 10.47
CA MET A 176 2.07 -16.53 9.05
C MET A 176 2.61 -17.87 8.51
N LYS A 177 3.71 -18.37 9.08
CA LYS A 177 4.33 -19.65 8.68
C LYS A 177 3.83 -20.84 9.50
N CYS A 178 4.08 -20.85 10.81
CA CYS A 178 3.75 -22.02 11.64
C CYS A 178 2.31 -22.02 12.18
N ARG A 179 1.52 -20.97 11.94
CA ARG A 179 0.11 -20.84 12.33
C ARG A 179 -0.18 -20.95 13.84
N LYS A 180 0.86 -20.96 14.67
CA LYS A 180 0.74 -20.90 16.14
C LYS A 180 0.71 -19.46 16.61
N ILE A 181 -0.12 -19.19 17.62
CA ILE A 181 -0.10 -17.94 18.40
C ILE A 181 1.05 -18.08 19.39
N SER A 182 1.98 -17.11 19.40
CA SER A 182 3.10 -17.10 20.34
C SER A 182 2.85 -16.04 21.41
N GLU A 183 3.14 -16.38 22.66
CA GLU A 183 2.97 -15.50 23.83
C GLU A 183 4.04 -14.41 23.91
N LYS A 184 5.19 -14.59 23.23
CA LYS A 184 6.29 -13.61 23.24
C LYS A 184 6.01 -12.46 22.27
N LYS A 185 6.60 -11.27 22.51
CA LYS A 185 6.48 -10.09 21.62
C LYS A 185 6.77 -10.49 20.17
N ILE A 186 5.72 -10.55 19.35
CA ILE A 186 5.81 -10.93 17.94
C ILE A 186 6.00 -9.69 17.06
N SER A 187 7.06 -9.67 16.26
CA SER A 187 7.23 -8.71 15.17
C SER A 187 6.16 -8.90 14.10
N ARG A 188 5.50 -7.80 13.69
CA ARG A 188 4.54 -7.79 12.57
C ARG A 188 5.27 -7.57 11.26
N CYS A 189 4.92 -8.34 10.23
CA CYS A 189 5.33 -8.06 8.87
C CYS A 189 4.64 -6.77 8.40
N LEU A 190 5.38 -5.73 8.06
CA LEU A 190 4.78 -4.46 7.65
C LEU A 190 4.03 -4.56 6.31
N ALA A 191 4.44 -5.47 5.42
CA ALA A 191 3.79 -5.66 4.13
C ALA A 191 2.44 -6.37 4.25
N THR A 192 2.34 -7.43 5.05
CA THR A 192 1.11 -8.23 5.18
C THR A 192 0.30 -7.89 6.43
N GLN A 193 0.87 -7.10 7.34
CA GLN A 193 0.36 -6.86 8.70
C GLN A 193 0.19 -8.14 9.54
N ARG A 194 0.67 -9.29 9.05
CA ARG A 194 0.60 -10.59 9.73
C ARG A 194 1.82 -10.82 10.61
N ARG A 195 1.63 -11.58 11.68
CA ARG A 195 2.65 -11.87 12.69
C ARG A 195 3.62 -12.96 12.24
N PHE A 196 4.87 -12.92 12.69
CA PHE A 196 5.84 -14.02 12.56
C PHE A 196 6.43 -14.34 13.93
N CYS A 197 6.35 -15.59 14.39
CA CYS A 197 7.07 -15.96 15.61
C CYS A 197 8.59 -15.76 15.42
N SER A 198 9.32 -15.54 16.51
CA SER A 198 10.78 -15.35 16.51
C SER A 198 11.51 -16.40 15.66
N ASN A 199 11.11 -17.67 15.78
CA ASN A 199 11.74 -18.78 15.05
C ASN A 199 11.50 -18.70 13.54
N CYS A 200 10.31 -18.24 13.12
CA CYS A 200 10.00 -18.07 11.70
C CYS A 200 10.52 -16.75 11.14
N LEU A 201 10.73 -15.73 11.98
CA LEU A 201 11.30 -14.45 11.59
C LEU A 201 12.74 -14.61 11.12
N GLY A 202 13.54 -15.46 11.78
CA GLY A 202 14.94 -15.72 11.40
C GLY A 202 15.15 -16.29 10.00
N ILE A 203 14.07 -16.77 9.35
CA ILE A 203 14.08 -17.27 7.96
C ILE A 203 13.87 -16.11 6.97
N ILE A 204 13.29 -15.01 7.43
CA ILE A 204 13.04 -13.85 6.59
C ILE A 204 14.33 -13.05 6.47
N THR A 205 14.84 -12.99 5.26
CA THR A 205 16.06 -12.25 4.94
C THR A 205 15.76 -10.80 4.59
N PHE A 206 16.57 -9.90 5.14
CA PHE A 206 16.50 -8.46 4.90
C PHE A 206 17.74 -7.99 4.13
N TYR A 207 17.62 -6.84 3.50
CA TYR A 207 18.76 -6.05 3.01
C TYR A 207 18.76 -4.70 3.71
N HIS A 208 19.93 -4.22 4.13
CA HIS A 208 20.06 -2.81 4.48
C HIS A 208 19.94 -1.97 3.21
N LYS A 209 19.35 -0.79 3.36
CA LYS A 209 19.18 0.15 2.25
C LYS A 209 20.51 0.48 1.57
N THR A 210 21.58 0.56 2.34
CA THR A 210 22.96 0.78 1.87
C THR A 210 23.43 -0.34 0.93
N ASP A 211 23.11 -1.59 1.26
CA ASP A 211 23.59 -2.77 0.53
C ASP A 211 22.88 -2.97 -0.81
N ILE A 212 21.66 -2.44 -0.94
CA ILE A 212 20.88 -2.59 -2.18
C ILE A 212 21.63 -1.95 -3.37
N LYS A 213 22.25 -0.78 -3.17
CA LYS A 213 23.02 -0.11 -4.23
C LYS A 213 24.27 -0.91 -4.60
N SER A 214 25.00 -1.44 -3.62
CA SER A 214 26.21 -2.22 -3.89
C SER A 214 25.90 -3.56 -4.58
N ILE A 215 24.83 -4.25 -4.16
CA ILE A 215 24.44 -5.56 -4.71
C ILE A 215 23.81 -5.46 -6.11
N TYR A 216 22.94 -4.47 -6.33
CA TYR A 216 22.13 -4.40 -7.56
C TYR A 216 22.49 -3.26 -8.50
N GLY A 217 23.34 -2.32 -8.07
CA GLY A 217 23.69 -1.12 -8.85
C GLY A 217 22.52 -0.15 -9.05
N VAL A 218 21.44 -0.28 -8.27
CA VAL A 218 20.26 0.58 -8.39
C VAL A 218 20.09 1.39 -7.11
N ASN A 219 19.91 2.70 -7.26
CA ASN A 219 19.59 3.57 -6.14
C ASN A 219 18.28 3.10 -5.45
N PRO A 220 18.33 2.75 -4.15
CA PRO A 220 17.18 2.19 -3.43
C PRO A 220 15.96 3.13 -3.41
N ASN A 221 16.18 4.46 -3.47
CA ASN A 221 15.11 5.46 -3.51
C ASN A 221 14.26 5.36 -4.79
N LYS A 222 14.80 4.79 -5.87
CA LYS A 222 14.09 4.63 -7.16
C LYS A 222 13.23 3.37 -7.22
N LEU A 223 13.38 2.45 -6.26
CA LEU A 223 12.71 1.15 -6.28
C LEU A 223 11.29 1.18 -5.69
N GLY A 224 10.90 2.24 -4.98
CA GLY A 224 9.59 2.35 -4.34
C GLY A 224 9.31 1.26 -3.29
N VAL A 225 10.37 0.66 -2.73
CA VAL A 225 10.26 -0.41 -1.72
C VAL A 225 10.03 0.23 -0.34
N PRO A 226 9.08 -0.28 0.46
CA PRO A 226 8.91 0.18 1.83
C PRO A 226 10.11 -0.24 2.69
N PHE A 227 10.66 0.71 3.45
CA PHE A 227 11.77 0.48 4.36
C PHE A 227 11.28 0.47 5.82
N ILE A 228 11.80 -0.48 6.58
CA ILE A 228 11.60 -0.64 8.02
C ILE A 228 12.68 0.18 8.72
N PRO A 229 12.32 1.16 9.57
CA PRO A 229 13.31 1.83 10.42
C PRO A 229 13.83 0.85 11.47
N GLU A 230 15.13 0.83 11.66
CA GLU A 230 15.84 0.09 12.70
C GLU A 230 16.45 1.06 13.72
N GLU A 231 16.91 0.54 14.85
CA GLU A 231 17.69 1.30 15.83
C GLU A 231 18.91 1.93 15.14
N TYR A 232 19.34 3.11 15.62
CA TYR A 232 20.44 3.89 15.05
C TYR A 232 20.21 4.41 13.62
N GLY A 233 18.95 4.48 13.17
CA GLY A 233 18.58 5.16 11.91
C GLY A 233 18.83 4.33 10.65
N GLN A 234 19.21 3.06 10.79
CA GLN A 234 19.32 2.14 9.67
C GLN A 234 17.94 1.82 9.09
N LYS A 235 17.90 1.41 7.81
CA LYS A 235 16.66 1.15 7.08
C LYS A 235 16.75 -0.19 6.37
N LEU A 236 15.89 -1.13 6.74
CA LEU A 236 15.84 -2.49 6.21
C LEU A 236 14.72 -2.65 5.18
N ALA A 237 14.88 -3.54 4.22
CA ALA A 237 13.82 -3.97 3.32
C ALA A 237 13.83 -5.49 3.16
N TYR A 238 12.65 -6.09 2.95
CA TYR A 238 12.55 -7.51 2.69
C TYR A 238 13.25 -7.89 1.38
N LYS A 239 14.15 -8.88 1.42
CA LYS A 239 14.98 -9.30 0.28
C LYS A 239 14.16 -9.66 -0.96
N HIS A 240 13.03 -10.36 -0.79
CA HIS A 240 12.16 -10.73 -1.90
C HIS A 240 11.45 -9.51 -2.54
N MET A 241 11.06 -8.51 -1.73
CA MET A 241 10.47 -7.27 -2.24
C MET A 241 11.50 -6.45 -3.03
N VAL A 242 12.73 -6.36 -2.52
CA VAL A 242 13.84 -5.70 -3.22
C VAL A 242 14.09 -6.38 -4.57
N LYS A 243 14.24 -7.71 -4.60
CA LYS A 243 14.43 -8.47 -5.85
C LYS A 243 13.34 -8.18 -6.88
N ARG A 244 12.07 -8.24 -6.46
CA ARG A 244 10.92 -7.97 -7.34
C ARG A 244 10.92 -6.53 -7.84
N ALA A 245 11.23 -5.56 -6.98
CA ALA A 245 11.28 -4.16 -7.35
C ALA A 245 12.43 -3.84 -8.31
N VAL A 246 13.61 -4.43 -8.10
CA VAL A 246 14.77 -4.32 -9.01
C VAL A 246 14.41 -4.89 -10.39
N TYR A 247 13.80 -6.07 -10.43
CA TYR A 247 13.31 -6.66 -11.68
C TYR A 247 12.36 -5.71 -12.41
N ASN A 248 11.30 -5.25 -11.73
CA ASN A 248 10.33 -4.33 -12.32
C ASN A 248 10.97 -3.03 -12.82
N TYR A 249 11.93 -2.49 -12.06
CA TYR A 249 12.67 -1.28 -12.44
C TYR A 249 13.48 -1.49 -13.73
N ARG A 250 14.22 -2.61 -13.80
CA ARG A 250 15.02 -2.97 -14.97
C ARG A 250 14.15 -3.27 -16.19
N SER A 251 13.02 -3.98 -16.02
CA SER A 251 12.06 -4.23 -17.11
C SER A 251 11.52 -2.94 -17.70
N LYS A 252 11.09 -1.99 -16.86
CA LYS A 252 10.62 -0.67 -17.32
C LYS A 252 11.70 0.11 -18.06
N ARG A 253 12.95 0.05 -17.61
CA ARG A 253 14.08 0.65 -18.33
C ARG A 253 14.33 -0.03 -19.67
N LYS A 254 14.29 -1.36 -19.71
CA LYS A 254 14.40 -2.18 -20.93
C LYS A 254 13.37 -1.77 -21.96
N GLU A 255 12.10 -1.73 -21.58
CA GLU A 255 11.01 -1.27 -22.45
C GLU A 255 11.21 0.16 -22.96
N LYS A 256 11.65 1.09 -22.10
CA LYS A 256 11.90 2.48 -22.49
C LYS A 256 13.01 2.60 -23.52
N VAL A 257 14.11 1.86 -23.35
CA VAL A 257 15.24 1.87 -24.29
C VAL A 257 14.86 1.18 -25.59
N ILE A 258 14.15 0.04 -25.53
CA ILE A 258 13.60 -0.61 -26.73
C ILE A 258 12.71 0.38 -27.51
N LYS A 259 11.82 1.11 -26.84
CA LYS A 259 10.95 2.10 -27.49
C LYS A 259 11.76 3.21 -28.17
N ARG A 260 12.83 3.70 -27.53
CA ARG A 260 13.72 4.70 -28.14
C ARG A 260 14.48 4.16 -29.34
N LEU A 261 15.01 2.95 -29.23
CA LEU A 261 15.71 2.28 -30.32
C LEU A 261 14.78 1.97 -31.50
N LYS A 262 13.52 1.58 -31.25
CA LYS A 262 12.49 1.45 -32.30
C LYS A 262 12.30 2.74 -33.09
N ASN A 263 12.25 3.87 -32.40
CA ASN A 263 12.08 5.19 -33.04
C ASN A 263 13.29 5.58 -33.89
N VAL A 264 14.51 5.20 -33.47
CA VAL A 264 15.76 5.50 -34.20
C VAL A 264 15.98 4.53 -35.37
N LEU A 265 15.64 3.25 -35.19
CA LEU A 265 15.98 2.15 -36.10
C LEU A 265 14.79 1.67 -36.96
N ARG A 266 13.66 2.38 -36.93
CA ARG A 266 12.44 2.14 -37.74
C ARG A 266 12.05 0.65 -37.85
N GLU A 267 11.81 0.01 -36.70
CA GLU A 267 11.21 -1.34 -36.60
C GLU A 267 12.00 -2.52 -37.20
N GLU A 268 13.32 -2.41 -37.38
CA GLU A 268 14.09 -3.58 -37.83
C GLU A 268 14.07 -4.72 -36.80
N VAL A 269 13.41 -5.82 -37.18
CA VAL A 269 13.03 -6.98 -36.35
C VAL A 269 14.22 -7.64 -35.63
N TRP A 270 15.42 -7.58 -36.21
CA TRP A 270 16.60 -8.24 -35.65
C TRP A 270 17.19 -7.52 -34.43
N VAL A 271 17.10 -6.18 -34.37
CA VAL A 271 17.53 -5.40 -33.19
C VAL A 271 16.60 -5.66 -32.01
N LEU A 272 15.30 -5.81 -32.27
CA LEU A 272 14.29 -6.15 -31.27
C LEU A 272 14.54 -7.54 -30.68
N LYS A 273 14.79 -8.54 -31.54
CA LYS A 273 15.14 -9.90 -31.10
C LYS A 273 16.41 -9.91 -30.23
N ALA A 274 17.44 -9.16 -30.60
CA ALA A 274 18.67 -9.09 -29.82
C ALA A 274 18.49 -8.40 -28.46
N LEU A 275 17.68 -7.35 -28.38
CA LEU A 275 17.35 -6.67 -27.12
C LEU A 275 16.52 -7.58 -26.19
N ASP A 276 15.62 -8.40 -26.74
CA ASP A 276 14.86 -9.37 -25.96
C ASP A 276 15.75 -10.40 -25.27
N MET A 277 16.87 -10.79 -25.89
CA MET A 277 17.85 -11.74 -25.33
C MET A 277 18.68 -11.17 -24.15
N ILE A 278 18.63 -9.86 -23.86
CA ILE A 278 19.32 -9.28 -22.70
C ILE A 278 18.65 -9.75 -21.40
N ASN A 279 19.37 -10.56 -20.63
CA ASN A 279 18.94 -11.04 -19.32
C ASN A 279 19.09 -9.92 -18.26
N ILE A 280 17.95 -9.34 -17.86
CA ILE A 280 17.86 -8.28 -16.85
C ILE A 280 18.04 -8.78 -15.40
N GLU A 281 18.04 -10.09 -15.18
CA GLU A 281 18.20 -10.71 -13.88
C GLU A 281 19.67 -10.82 -13.46
N ASN A 282 20.60 -10.69 -14.41
CA ASN A 282 22.01 -10.86 -14.11
C ASN A 282 22.49 -9.75 -13.16
N LYS A 283 23.13 -10.15 -12.06
CA LYS A 283 23.65 -9.22 -11.03
C LYS A 283 24.90 -8.49 -11.50
N ASP A 284 25.59 -9.07 -12.48
CA ASP A 284 26.87 -8.61 -13.01
C ASP A 284 26.74 -7.64 -14.18
N ILE A 285 25.87 -6.64 -14.02
CA ILE A 285 25.76 -5.52 -14.96
C ILE A 285 27.10 -4.79 -15.10
N LYS A 286 27.89 -4.72 -14.01
CA LYS A 286 29.20 -4.08 -13.99
C LYS A 286 30.21 -4.84 -14.86
N ASN A 287 30.26 -6.18 -14.76
CA ASN A 287 31.08 -7.02 -15.64
C ASN A 287 30.62 -6.96 -17.10
N SER A 288 29.31 -6.89 -17.36
CA SER A 288 28.78 -6.70 -18.72
C SER A 288 29.14 -5.33 -19.31
N LEU A 289 29.14 -4.27 -18.49
CA LEU A 289 29.56 -2.92 -18.86
C LEU A 289 31.06 -2.78 -19.09
N ASP A 290 31.86 -3.36 -18.22
CA ASP A 290 33.32 -3.30 -18.30
C ASP A 290 33.82 -4.20 -19.45
N ALA A 291 33.16 -5.34 -19.71
CA ALA A 291 33.39 -6.13 -20.93
C ALA A 291 32.98 -5.40 -22.21
N PHE A 292 31.88 -4.63 -22.17
CA PHE A 292 31.41 -3.80 -23.29
C PHE A 292 32.36 -2.62 -23.58
N LYS A 293 32.82 -1.92 -22.53
CA LYS A 293 33.79 -0.82 -22.65
C LYS A 293 35.18 -1.28 -23.10
N ASN A 294 35.60 -2.47 -22.66
CA ASN A 294 36.93 -3.01 -22.97
C ASN A 294 36.95 -3.90 -24.22
N HIS A 295 35.89 -3.92 -25.03
CA HIS A 295 35.75 -4.78 -26.23
C HIS A 295 36.01 -6.28 -25.98
N LYS A 296 35.96 -6.75 -24.72
CA LYS A 296 36.22 -8.14 -24.30
C LYS A 296 34.92 -8.86 -23.94
N LEU A 297 33.88 -8.74 -24.77
CA LEU A 297 32.75 -9.65 -24.70
C LEU A 297 33.17 -10.98 -25.34
N ASP A 298 33.63 -11.90 -24.51
CA ASP A 298 33.96 -13.27 -24.88
C ASP A 298 32.74 -14.18 -24.82
N CYS A 299 31.66 -13.73 -25.47
CA CYS A 299 30.65 -14.67 -25.94
C CYS A 299 30.56 -14.50 -27.45
N GLU A 300 30.72 -15.58 -28.20
CA GLU A 300 30.69 -15.59 -29.67
C GLU A 300 29.45 -14.84 -30.21
N ASN A 301 28.34 -14.86 -29.48
CA ASN A 301 27.12 -14.13 -29.83
C ASN A 301 27.24 -12.59 -29.76
N SER A 302 28.06 -12.01 -28.87
CA SER A 302 28.22 -10.55 -28.76
C SER A 302 29.17 -9.97 -29.80
N LYS A 303 30.22 -10.69 -30.18
CA LYS A 303 31.12 -10.29 -31.29
C LYS A 303 30.37 -10.30 -32.62
N VAL A 304 29.58 -11.36 -32.88
CA VAL A 304 28.70 -11.45 -34.06
C VAL A 304 27.65 -10.34 -34.06
N TRP A 305 27.11 -9.98 -32.90
CA TRP A 305 26.11 -8.91 -32.79
C TRP A 305 26.69 -7.52 -33.06
N LEU A 306 27.84 -7.18 -32.45
CA LEU A 306 28.51 -5.88 -32.68
C LEU A 306 29.04 -5.74 -34.12
N SER A 307 29.56 -6.83 -34.72
CA SER A 307 29.96 -6.86 -36.13
C SER A 307 28.78 -6.58 -37.06
N LYS A 308 27.62 -7.21 -36.84
CA LYS A 308 26.42 -6.99 -37.67
C LYS A 308 25.86 -5.57 -37.54
N VAL A 309 25.92 -4.97 -36.34
CA VAL A 309 25.55 -3.56 -36.12
C VAL A 309 26.52 -2.61 -36.83
N ALA A 310 27.83 -2.87 -36.75
CA ALA A 310 28.85 -2.06 -37.42
C ALA A 310 28.75 -2.16 -38.96
N ASP A 311 28.57 -3.37 -39.50
CA ASP A 311 28.39 -3.61 -40.94
C ASP A 311 27.13 -2.92 -41.48
N TYR A 312 26.03 -2.92 -40.71
CA TYR A 312 24.81 -2.22 -41.09
C TYR A 312 24.99 -0.70 -41.09
N ILE A 313 25.69 -0.13 -40.10
CA ILE A 313 25.98 1.31 -40.06
C ILE A 313 26.86 1.71 -41.26
N ASN A 314 27.85 0.88 -41.58
CA ASN A 314 28.71 1.09 -42.75
C ASN A 314 27.94 0.96 -44.08
N ARG A 315 26.91 0.10 -44.15
CA ARG A 315 26.09 -0.10 -45.36
C ARG A 315 24.94 0.90 -45.52
N SER A 316 24.42 1.46 -44.44
CA SER A 316 23.14 2.20 -44.46
C SER A 316 23.26 3.68 -44.85
N ASN A 317 24.46 4.22 -45.12
CA ASN A 317 24.72 5.61 -45.54
C ASN A 317 24.05 6.69 -44.65
N LYS A 318 23.58 6.31 -43.46
CA LYS A 318 22.86 7.17 -42.52
C LYS A 318 23.77 7.53 -41.36
N LYS A 319 23.79 8.81 -40.98
CA LYS A 319 24.44 9.36 -39.78
C LYS A 319 23.76 8.91 -38.47
N ILE A 320 23.46 7.62 -38.30
CA ILE A 320 23.19 7.05 -36.98
C ILE A 320 24.55 6.58 -36.46
N THR A 321 25.20 7.41 -35.67
CA THR A 321 26.51 7.06 -35.11
C THR A 321 26.37 5.87 -34.17
N LEU A 322 27.22 4.86 -34.29
CA LEU A 322 27.35 3.75 -33.34
C LEU A 322 27.36 4.26 -31.87
N THR A 323 27.95 5.45 -31.68
CA THR A 323 27.95 6.24 -30.45
C THR A 323 26.56 6.46 -29.83
N SER A 324 25.53 6.79 -30.62
CA SER A 324 24.18 7.06 -30.10
C SER A 324 23.48 5.77 -29.64
N ILE A 325 23.70 4.66 -30.34
CA ILE A 325 23.17 3.34 -29.96
C ILE A 325 23.87 2.85 -28.68
N CYS A 326 25.21 2.96 -28.64
CA CYS A 326 25.98 2.66 -27.45
C CYS A 326 25.58 3.53 -26.25
N GLN A 327 25.33 4.83 -26.44
CA GLN A 327 24.86 5.73 -25.39
C GLN A 327 23.50 5.31 -24.82
N GLU A 328 22.54 4.90 -25.65
CA GLU A 328 21.23 4.43 -25.18
C GLU A 328 21.31 3.05 -24.49
N LEU A 329 22.19 2.15 -24.95
CA LEU A 329 22.45 0.88 -24.27
C LEU A 329 23.16 1.09 -22.93
N LEU A 330 24.08 2.06 -22.84
CA LEU A 330 24.67 2.46 -21.57
C LEU A 330 23.61 2.96 -20.57
N LEU A 331 22.45 3.47 -21.01
CA LEU A 331 21.34 3.82 -20.10
C LEU A 331 20.62 2.59 -19.50
N LEU A 332 20.64 1.43 -20.16
CA LEU A 332 20.14 0.17 -19.57
C LEU A 332 21.01 -0.26 -18.39
N PHE A 333 22.32 -0.06 -18.54
CA PHE A 333 23.31 -0.58 -17.62
C PHE A 333 23.85 0.46 -16.64
N LYS A 334 23.57 1.76 -16.84
CA LYS A 334 24.00 2.84 -15.93
C LYS A 334 23.59 2.51 -14.50
N ILE A 335 24.60 2.21 -13.70
CA ILE A 335 24.56 2.12 -12.25
C ILE A 335 24.15 3.51 -11.73
N ASP A 336 23.04 3.57 -11.00
CA ASP A 336 22.46 4.83 -10.46
C ASP A 336 23.00 5.19 -9.08
#